data_AF-A0A7X7PHZ9-F1
#
_entry.id   AF-A0A7X7PHZ9-F1
#
_cell.length_a   1.000
_cell.length_b   1.000
_cell.length_c   1.000
_cell.angle_alpha   90.00
_cell.angle_beta   90.00
_cell.angle_gamma   90.00
#
_symmetry.space_group_name_H-M   'P 1'
#
loop_
_entity.id
_entity.type
_entity.pdbx_description
1 polymer ?
#
loop_
_entity_poly.entity_id
_entity_poly.type
_entity_poly.pdbx_seq_one_letter_code
_entity_poly.pdbx_strand_id
1 'polypeptide(L)' 'MQGSERVLDVRVIPPREKHPTIFQTFSELQPGESFVLVNDHDPKPLRYQFEFEHAGQFGWDYLEQGPAVWRVQISRTA' A
#
# COMPACT_ATOMS: atom_id res chain seq x y z
N MET A 1 -21.63 7.85 -2.35
CA MET A 1 -20.63 8.36 -3.31
C MET A 1 -19.63 7.25 -3.53
N GLN A 2 -19.57 6.68 -4.73
CA GLN A 2 -18.64 5.57 -5.01
C GLN A 2 -17.24 6.18 -5.09
N GLY A 3 -16.48 6.09 -4.00
CA GLY A 3 -15.06 6.44 -4.01
C GLY A 3 -14.37 5.47 -4.95
N SER A 4 -13.83 5.97 -6.05
CA SER A 4 -12.95 5.22 -6.91
C SER A 4 -11.75 4.76 -6.09
N GLU A 5 -11.74 3.48 -5.70
CA GLU A 5 -10.63 2.85 -4.98
C GLU A 5 -9.36 2.99 -5.83
N ARG A 6 -8.37 3.77 -5.37
CA ARG A 6 -7.09 3.93 -6.07
C ARG A 6 -6.31 2.63 -5.93
N VAL A 7 -6.17 1.87 -7.01
CA VAL A 7 -5.45 0.57 -6.99
C VAL A 7 -4.05 0.75 -7.56
N LEU A 8 -3.03 0.32 -6.81
CA LEU A 8 -1.65 0.23 -7.24
C LEU A 8 -1.25 -1.24 -7.38
N ASP A 9 -1.24 -1.75 -8.61
CA ASP A 9 -0.75 -3.09 -8.91
C ASP A 9 0.76 -3.08 -9.14
N VAL A 10 1.52 -3.61 -8.17
CA VAL A 10 2.98 -3.63 -8.23
C VAL A 10 3.52 -4.90 -8.87
N ARG A 11 2.67 -5.86 -9.26
CA ARG A 11 3.10 -7.10 -9.94
C ARG A 11 3.65 -6.82 -11.34
N VAL A 12 3.19 -5.73 -11.96
CA VAL A 12 3.67 -5.26 -13.27
C VAL A 12 4.87 -4.31 -13.17
N ILE A 13 5.26 -3.90 -11.96
CA ILE A 13 6.35 -2.95 -11.73
C ILE A 13 7.65 -3.72 -11.45
N PRO A 14 8.79 -3.32 -12.05
CA PRO A 14 10.09 -3.93 -11.77
C PRO A 14 10.40 -3.92 -10.27
N PRO A 15 10.98 -5.00 -9.68
CA PRO A 15 11.23 -5.11 -8.24
C PRO A 15 11.93 -3.90 -7.61
N ARG A 16 12.89 -3.31 -8.33
CA ARG A 16 13.66 -2.15 -7.86
C ARG A 16 12.83 -0.86 -7.78
N GLU A 17 11.73 -0.79 -8.50
CA GLU A 17 10.85 0.39 -8.58
C GLU A 17 9.61 0.24 -7.70
N LYS A 18 9.23 -0.99 -7.29
CA LYS A 18 8.06 -1.26 -6.45
C LYS A 18 8.03 -0.38 -5.20
N HIS A 19 9.06 -0.46 -4.35
CA HIS A 19 9.08 0.29 -3.09
C HIS A 19 9.05 1.81 -3.34
N PRO A 20 9.94 2.40 -4.17
CA PRO A 20 9.86 3.82 -4.51
C PRO A 20 8.47 4.28 -4.97
N THR A 21 7.82 3.53 -5.87
CA THR A 21 6.47 3.88 -6.36
C THR A 21 5.43 3.82 -5.25
N ILE A 22 5.50 2.83 -4.36
CA ILE A 22 4.55 2.71 -3.24
C ILE A 22 4.69 3.88 -2.27
N PHE A 23 5.92 4.21 -1.85
CA PHE A 23 6.18 5.33 -0.94
C PHE A 23 5.83 6.68 -1.59
N GLN A 24 6.12 6.86 -2.87
CA GLN A 24 5.68 8.03 -3.62
C GLN A 24 4.15 8.16 -3.61
N THR A 25 3.45 7.07 -3.95
CA THR A 25 1.98 7.04 -3.95
C THR A 25 1.41 7.37 -2.58
N PHE A 26 2.02 6.85 -1.50
CA PHE A 26 1.63 7.18 -0.14
C PHE A 26 1.87 8.65 0.20
N SER A 27 3.02 9.22 -0.20
CA SER A 27 3.36 10.62 0.08
C SER A 27 2.41 11.63 -0.60
N GLU A 28 1.80 11.22 -1.72
CA GLU A 28 0.80 12.01 -2.45
C GLU A 28 -0.59 11.98 -1.81
N LEU A 29 -0.87 11.05 -0.89
CA LEU A 29 -2.17 10.97 -0.22
C LEU A 29 -2.38 12.16 0.72
N GLN A 30 -3.61 12.64 0.81
CA GLN A 30 -4.05 13.51 1.90
C GLN A 30 -4.47 12.67 3.12
N PRO A 31 -4.45 13.23 4.33
CA PRO A 31 -4.99 12.54 5.50
C PRO A 31 -6.45 12.14 5.29
N GLY A 32 -6.77 10.87 5.54
CA GLY A 32 -8.07 10.26 5.28
C GLY A 32 -8.17 9.57 3.91
N GLU A 33 -7.21 9.74 3.01
CA GLU A 33 -7.16 9.02 1.74
C GLU A 33 -6.44 7.67 1.87
N SER A 34 -6.70 6.79 0.92
CA SER A 34 -6.10 5.46 0.85
C SER A 34 -5.91 4.99 -0.59
N PHE A 35 -5.05 3.99 -0.75
CA PHE A 35 -4.94 3.20 -1.97
C PHE A 35 -4.84 1.71 -1.62
N VAL A 36 -5.15 0.85 -2.59
CA VAL A 36 -5.02 -0.60 -2.48
C VAL A 36 -3.78 -1.06 -3.22
N LEU A 37 -2.81 -1.58 -2.47
CA LEU A 37 -1.65 -2.28 -2.99
C LEU A 37 -2.05 -3.70 -3.41
N VAL A 38 -1.74 -4.09 -4.64
CA VAL A 38 -1.87 -5.47 -5.14
C VAL A 38 -0.49 -6.06 -5.37
N ASN A 39 -0.19 -7.16 -4.68
CA ASN A 39 1.11 -7.84 -4.74
C ASN A 39 0.95 -9.35 -4.98
N ASP A 40 2.01 -10.00 -5.47
CA ASP A 40 2.08 -11.45 -5.72
C ASP A 40 2.44 -12.26 -4.47
N HIS A 41 2.85 -11.59 -3.38
CA HIS A 41 3.19 -12.20 -2.10
C HIS A 41 2.83 -11.27 -0.93
N ASP A 42 2.93 -11.78 0.29
CA ASP A 42 2.68 -11.03 1.52
C ASP A 42 3.67 -9.85 1.67
N PRO A 43 3.21 -8.59 1.67
CA PRO A 43 4.06 -7.40 1.81
C PRO A 43 4.52 -7.09 3.25
N LYS A 44 4.68 -8.10 4.11
CA LYS A 44 5.21 -7.95 5.49
C LYS A 44 6.47 -7.08 5.61
N PRO A 45 7.55 -7.28 4.80
CA PRO A 45 8.74 -6.45 4.91
C PRO A 45 8.46 -4.97 4.65
N LEU A 46 7.58 -4.68 3.70
CA LEU A 46 7.15 -3.33 3.37
C LEU A 46 6.36 -2.70 4.54
N ARG A 47 5.47 -3.47 5.19
CA ARG A 47 4.76 -3.01 6.38
C ARG A 47 5.74 -2.56 7.47
N TYR A 48 6.77 -3.35 7.76
CA TYR A 48 7.76 -2.97 8.77
C TYR A 48 8.52 -1.69 8.40
N GLN A 49 8.78 -1.47 7.10
CA GLN A 49 9.38 -0.23 6.63
C GLN A 49 8.45 0.97 6.87
N PHE A 50 7.14 0.83 6.63
CA PHE A 50 6.14 1.85 7.00
C PHE A 50 6.08 2.10 8.51
N GLU A 51 6.12 1.05 9.33
CA GLU A 51 6.14 1.18 10.79
C GLU A 51 7.38 1.95 11.28
N PHE A 52 8.52 1.82 10.59
CA PHE A 52 9.74 2.54 10.92
C PHE A 52 9.74 4.01 10.43
N GLU A 53 9.33 4.25 9.18
CA GLU A 53 9.43 5.57 8.53
C GLU A 53 8.22 6.49 8.80
N HIS A 54 7.04 5.91 9.01
CA HIS A 54 5.76 6.62 9.07
C HIS A 54 4.93 6.24 10.30
N ALA A 55 5.58 5.85 11.40
CA ALA A 55 4.91 5.44 12.64
C ALA A 55 3.76 6.40 13.03
N GLY A 56 2.54 5.87 13.16
CA GLY A 56 1.34 6.63 13.53
C GLY A 56 0.71 7.49 12.44
N GLN A 57 1.27 7.50 11.22
CA GLN A 57 0.79 8.31 10.08
C GLN A 57 0.13 7.47 8.97
N PHE A 58 0.12 6.14 9.10
CA PHE A 58 -0.52 5.24 8.14
C PHE A 58 -1.44 4.22 8.82
N GLY A 59 -2.43 3.75 8.07
CA GLY A 59 -3.20 2.55 8.35
C GLY A 59 -2.85 1.42 7.39
N TRP A 60 -3.06 0.18 7.83
CA TRP A 60 -2.70 -1.03 7.09
C TRP A 60 -3.74 -2.12 7.29
N ASP A 61 -4.58 -2.33 6.29
CA ASP A 61 -5.68 -3.29 6.34
C ASP A 61 -5.53 -4.32 5.23
N TYR A 62 -5.54 -5.61 5.57
CA TYR A 62 -5.57 -6.67 4.58
C TYR A 62 -6.99 -6.81 4.01
N LEU A 63 -7.13 -6.63 2.70
CA LEU A 63 -8.37 -6.89 1.97
C LEU A 63 -8.40 -8.32 1.42
N GLU A 64 -7.24 -8.86 1.05
CA GLU A 64 -7.09 -10.23 0.54
C GLU A 64 -5.72 -10.80 0.91
N GLN A 65 -5.69 -12.06 1.36
CA GLN A 65 -4.49 -12.72 1.89
C GLN A 65 -4.19 -14.04 1.16
N GLY A 66 -3.85 -13.96 -0.13
CA GLY A 66 -3.23 -15.06 -0.86
C GLY A 66 -4.04 -16.36 -0.96
N PRO A 67 -3.45 -17.41 -1.57
CA PRO A 67 -2.10 -17.48 -2.14
C PRO A 67 -1.98 -16.86 -3.55
N ALA A 68 -3.10 -16.60 -4.22
CA ALA A 68 -3.08 -16.11 -5.60
C ALA A 68 -2.75 -14.61 -5.71
N VAL A 69 -3.31 -13.79 -4.80
CA VAL A 69 -3.15 -12.34 -4.77
C VAL A 69 -3.16 -11.84 -3.34
N TRP A 70 -2.35 -10.83 -3.04
CA TRP A 70 -2.39 -10.10 -1.78
C TRP A 70 -2.87 -8.68 -2.05
N ARG A 71 -3.94 -8.27 -1.37
CA ARG A 71 -4.48 -6.90 -1.45
C ARG A 71 -4.43 -6.26 -0.09
N VAL A 72 -3.78 -5.11 0.00
CA VAL A 72 -3.65 -4.34 1.24
C VAL A 72 -4.11 -2.93 0.98
N GLN A 73 -5.05 -2.43 1.78
CA GLN A 73 -5.37 -1.03 1.83
C GLN A 73 -4.35 -0.32 2.72
N ILE A 74 -3.67 0.67 2.15
CA ILE A 74 -2.75 1.55 2.86
C ILE A 74 -3.41 2.93 2.89
N SER A 75 -3.67 3.43 4.09
CA SER A 75 -4.31 4.74 4.30
C SER A 75 -3.34 5.71 4.94
N ARG A 76 -3.50 7.00 4.68
CA ARG A 76 -2.79 8.06 5.39
C ARG A 76 -3.67 8.59 6.52
N THR A 77 -3.21 8.51 7.75
CA THR A 77 -4.01 8.90 8.93
C THR A 77 -3.72 10.32 9.42
N ALA A 78 -2.56 10.90 9.07
CA ALA A 78 -2.12 12.23 9.51
C ALA A 78 -1.26 12.96 8.47
#